data_AF-A0A9E5URT4-F1
#
_entry.id   AF-A0A9E5URT4-F1
#
_cell.length_a   1.000
_cell.length_b   1.000
_cell.length_c   1.000
_cell.angle_alpha   90.00
_cell.angle_beta   90.00
_cell.angle_gamma   90.00
#
_symmetry.space_group_name_H-M   'P 1'
#
loop_
_entity.id
_entity.type
_entity.pdbx_description
1 polymer ?
#
loop_
_entity_poly.entity_id
_entity_poly.type
_entity_poly.pdbx_seq_one_letter_code
_entity_poly.pdbx_strand_id
1 'polypeptide(L)'
;MASYESQRYCYFPPDLAIEVVAFEESAENVMRRALDYLENDTQQVWVLYPLARAVWTCSGGQARLFSAAETLYGGDLLPGLALRVAQILPG
;
A
#
# COMPACT_ATOMS: atom_id res chain seq x y z
N MET A 1 -12.29 27.29 -25.52
CA MET A 1 -12.29 25.81 -25.39
C MET A 1 -10.93 25.37 -24.87
N ALA A 2 -10.73 25.39 -23.55
CA ALA A 2 -9.48 24.97 -22.93
C ALA A 2 -9.46 23.44 -22.84
N SER A 3 -8.48 22.82 -23.48
CA SER A 3 -8.23 21.38 -23.42
C SER A 3 -7.72 21.01 -22.04
N TYR A 4 -8.48 20.18 -21.31
CA TYR A 4 -8.02 19.49 -20.12
C TYR A 4 -6.98 18.43 -20.52
N GLU A 5 -5.70 18.79 -20.56
CA GLU A 5 -4.64 17.80 -20.41
C GLU A 5 -4.51 17.50 -18.91
N SER A 6 -4.99 16.33 -18.51
CA SER A 6 -4.67 15.77 -17.19
C SER A 6 -3.14 15.71 -17.04
N GLN A 7 -2.59 16.25 -15.95
CA GLN A 7 -1.20 16.02 -15.57
C GLN A 7 -0.94 14.51 -15.54
N ARG A 8 -0.11 14.02 -16.48
CA ARG A 8 0.15 12.58 -16.67
C ARG A 8 0.95 11.97 -15.51
N TYR A 9 1.57 12.81 -14.67
CA TYR A 9 2.43 12.40 -13.58
C TYR A 9 2.17 13.23 -12.33
N CYS A 10 2.20 12.55 -11.19
CA CYS A 10 2.24 13.16 -9.87
C CYS A 10 3.70 13.28 -9.46
N TYR A 11 4.17 14.51 -9.21
CA TYR A 11 5.57 14.78 -8.80
C TYR A 11 5.71 14.99 -7.29
N PHE A 12 4.65 14.71 -6.52
CA PHE A 12 4.67 14.71 -5.07
C PHE A 12 4.37 13.29 -4.56
N PRO A 13 4.91 12.92 -3.40
CA PRO A 13 4.66 11.62 -2.82
C PRO A 13 3.19 11.49 -2.39
N PRO A 14 2.57 10.33 -2.57
CA PRO A 14 1.25 10.09 -2.03
C PRO A 14 1.32 9.98 -0.50
N ASP A 15 0.22 10.26 0.20
CA ASP A 15 0.17 9.98 1.63
C ASP A 15 0.13 8.46 1.91
N LEU A 16 -0.52 7.68 1.03
CA LEU A 16 -0.58 6.21 1.04
C LEU A 16 -0.15 5.64 -0.31
N ALA A 17 0.82 4.72 -0.31
CA ALA A 17 1.09 3.85 -1.45
C ALA A 17 0.59 2.42 -1.18
N ILE A 18 0.06 1.76 -2.22
CA ILE A 18 -0.40 0.37 -2.14
C ILE A 18 0.37 -0.45 -3.16
N GLU A 19 1.18 -1.38 -2.68
CA GLU A 19 1.94 -2.32 -3.49
C GLU A 19 1.29 -3.70 -3.48
N VAL A 20 0.88 -4.17 -4.65
CA VAL A 20 0.32 -5.52 -4.83
C VAL A 20 1.38 -6.42 -5.43
N VAL A 21 1.85 -7.38 -4.65
CA VAL A 21 2.96 -8.26 -5.04
C VAL A 21 2.51 -9.22 -6.14
N ALA A 22 3.22 -9.20 -7.26
CA ALA A 22 3.01 -10.16 -8.34
C ALA A 22 3.59 -11.54 -7.98
N PHE A 23 3.06 -12.61 -8.60
CA PHE A 23 3.45 -14.00 -8.30
C PHE A 23 4.96 -14.25 -8.40
N GLU A 24 5.63 -13.62 -9.38
CA GLU A 24 7.05 -13.82 -9.67
C GLU A 24 7.96 -12.75 -9.05
N GLU A 25 7.39 -11.78 -8.32
CA GLU A 25 8.18 -10.68 -7.78
C GLU A 25 8.92 -11.08 -6.49
N SER A 26 10.20 -10.72 -6.40
CA SER A 26 10.98 -10.98 -5.20
C SER A 26 10.57 -10.06 -4.06
N ALA A 27 10.59 -10.61 -2.83
CA ALA A 27 10.33 -9.82 -1.63
C ALA A 27 11.31 -8.63 -1.49
N GLU A 28 12.56 -8.79 -1.93
CA GLU A 28 13.56 -7.71 -1.92
C GLU A 28 13.16 -6.52 -2.81
N ASN A 29 12.67 -6.78 -4.02
CA ASN A 29 12.25 -5.71 -4.93
C ASN A 29 11.04 -4.95 -4.41
N VAL A 30 10.07 -5.67 -3.84
CA VAL A 30 8.89 -5.09 -3.21
C VAL A 30 9.29 -4.24 -2.02
N MET A 31 10.15 -4.76 -1.15
CA MET A 31 10.63 -4.02 0.03
C MET A 31 11.43 -2.79 -0.35
N ARG A 32 12.27 -2.86 -1.38
CA ARG A 32 12.98 -1.70 -1.91
C ARG A 32 12.01 -0.60 -2.35
N ARG A 33 10.98 -0.92 -3.14
CA ARG A 33 9.95 0.05 -3.55
C ARG A 33 9.20 0.64 -2.37
N ALA A 34 8.84 -0.18 -1.39
CA ALA A 34 8.16 0.29 -0.18
C ALA A 34 9.04 1.27 0.63
N LEU A 35 10.34 0.99 0.73
CA LEU A 35 11.30 1.90 1.34
C LEU A 35 11.47 3.18 0.52
N ASP A 36 11.57 3.08 -0.81
CA ASP A 36 11.67 4.23 -1.71
C ASP A 36 10.50 5.22 -1.47
N TYR A 37 9.27 4.72 -1.28
CA TYR A 37 8.11 5.55 -0.92
C TYR A 37 8.27 6.23 0.45
N LEU A 38 8.60 5.46 1.48
CA LEU A 38 8.70 5.94 2.86
C LEU A 38 9.84 6.97 3.05
N GLU A 39 10.95 6.79 2.34
CA GLU A 39 12.09 7.71 2.35
C GLU A 39 11.79 9.03 1.64
N ASN A 40 10.76 9.06 0.78
CA ASN A 40 10.28 10.24 0.07
C ASN A 40 8.95 10.75 0.65
N ASP A 41 8.83 10.85 1.97
CA ASP A 41 7.70 11.45 2.70
C ASP A 41 6.32 10.79 2.50
N THR A 42 6.24 9.60 1.89
CA THR A 42 4.99 8.81 1.93
C THR A 42 4.71 8.39 3.37
N GLN A 43 3.54 8.75 3.91
CA GLN A 43 3.25 8.51 5.33
C GLN A 43 3.06 7.01 5.64
N GLN A 44 2.50 6.26 4.69
CA GLN A 44 2.23 4.84 4.86
C GLN A 44 2.34 4.07 3.54
N VAL A 45 2.84 2.83 3.62
CA VAL A 45 2.83 1.88 2.49
C VAL A 45 2.11 0.61 2.92
N TRP A 46 1.16 0.14 2.11
CA TRP A 46 0.52 -1.17 2.27
C TRP A 46 1.04 -2.13 1.22
N VAL A 47 1.61 -3.25 1.66
CA VAL A 47 2.10 -4.30 0.77
C VAL A 47 1.20 -5.51 0.88
N LEU A 48 0.44 -5.78 -0.18
CA LEU A 48 -0.50 -6.88 -0.30
C LEU A 48 0.21 -8.07 -0.91
N TYR A 49 0.18 -9.21 -0.22
CA TYR A 49 0.69 -10.49 -0.71
C TYR A 49 -0.49 -11.45 -1.00
N PRO A 50 -1.01 -11.49 -2.24
CA PRO A 50 -2.14 -12.35 -2.60
C PRO A 50 -1.94 -13.82 -2.25
N LEU A 51 -0.79 -14.40 -2.61
CA LEU A 51 -0.49 -15.82 -2.37
C LEU A 51 -0.36 -16.15 -0.87
N ALA A 52 0.32 -15.28 -0.12
CA ALA A 52 0.49 -15.45 1.32
C ALA A 52 -0.77 -15.06 2.11
N ARG A 53 -1.80 -14.53 1.43
CA ARG A 53 -3.07 -14.13 2.03
C ARG A 53 -2.88 -13.15 3.20
N ALA A 54 -1.99 -12.17 3.02
CA ALA A 54 -1.62 -11.23 4.08
C ALA A 54 -1.29 -9.84 3.56
N VAL A 55 -1.34 -8.85 4.46
CA VAL A 55 -0.99 -7.46 4.19
C VAL A 55 0.01 -6.98 5.22
N TRP A 56 1.08 -6.33 4.77
CA TRP A 56 1.97 -5.55 5.62
C TRP A 56 1.60 -4.08 5.53
N THR A 57 1.51 -3.41 6.67
CA THR A 57 1.46 -1.94 6.74
C THR A 57 2.77 -1.42 7.28
N CYS A 58 3.40 -0.48 6.57
CA CYS A 58 4.65 0.14 6.95
C CYS A 58 4.43 1.64 7.17
N SER A 59 4.78 2.17 8.34
CA SER A 59 4.65 3.60 8.69
C SER A 59 5.53 3.95 9.89
N GLY A 60 6.14 5.13 9.91
CA GLY A 60 6.89 5.62 11.07
C GLY A 60 8.01 4.68 11.54
N GLY A 61 8.65 3.95 10.62
CA GLY A 61 9.69 2.97 10.92
C GLY A 61 9.18 1.63 11.49
N GLN A 62 7.86 1.43 11.54
CA GLN A 62 7.24 0.19 12.01
C GLN A 62 6.56 -0.55 10.87
N ALA A 63 6.60 -1.89 10.92
CA ALA A 63 5.88 -2.76 10.01
C ALA A 63 4.95 -3.68 10.82
N ARG A 64 3.71 -3.82 10.37
CA ARG A 64 2.72 -4.71 10.98
C ARG A 64 2.11 -5.64 9.94
N LEU A 65 2.08 -6.93 10.26
CA LEU A 65 1.41 -7.95 9.47
C LEU A 65 -0.06 -8.08 9.89
N PHE A 66 -0.94 -8.17 8.91
CA PHE A 66 -2.34 -8.53 9.05
C PHE A 66 -2.62 -9.79 8.23
N SER A 67 -3.11 -10.82 8.89
CA SER A 67 -3.57 -12.04 8.25
C SER A 67 -4.90 -11.83 7.54
N ALA A 68 -5.25 -12.75 6.62
CA ALA A 68 -6.60 -12.84 6.06
C ALA A 68 -7.72 -13.04 7.11
N ALA A 69 -7.42 -13.21 8.41
CA ALA A 69 -8.40 -13.28 9.50
C ALA A 69 -8.70 -11.91 10.16
N GLU A 70 -7.90 -10.88 9.85
CA GLU A 70 -7.96 -9.59 10.53
C GLU A 70 -8.63 -8.48 9.69
N THR A 71 -8.97 -7.39 10.37
CA THR A 71 -9.47 -6.15 9.77
C THR A 71 -8.35 -5.13 9.73
N LEU A 72 -8.09 -4.61 8.55
CA LEU A 72 -7.19 -3.50 8.29
C LEU A 72 -7.97 -2.20 8.42
N TYR A 73 -7.52 -1.30 9.29
CA TYR A 73 -8.14 0.01 9.49
C TYR A 73 -7.32 1.07 8.78
N GLY A 74 -8.00 2.07 8.21
CA GLY A 74 -7.37 3.21 7.54
C GLY A 74 -6.67 4.21 8.46
N GLY A 75 -6.90 4.09 9.79
CA GLY A 75 -6.33 4.99 10.78
C GLY A 75 -6.71 6.46 10.53
N ASP A 76 -5.82 7.36 10.93
CA ASP A 76 -6.00 8.81 10.74
C ASP A 76 -5.92 9.23 9.26
N LEU A 77 -5.22 8.44 8.44
CA LEU A 77 -5.02 8.75 7.04
C LEU A 77 -6.27 8.50 6.19
N LEU A 78 -7.04 7.46 6.53
CA LEU A 78 -8.31 7.14 5.89
C LEU A 78 -9.39 6.89 6.96
N PRO A 79 -9.91 7.97 7.60
CA PRO A 79 -10.84 7.85 8.71
C PRO A 79 -12.11 7.09 8.31
N GLY A 80 -12.51 6.14 9.16
CA GLY A 80 -13.71 5.31 8.95
C GLY A 80 -13.52 4.13 7.98
N LEU A 81 -12.38 4.02 7.30
CA LEU A 81 -12.08 2.85 6.48
C LEU A 81 -11.77 1.63 7.35
N ALA A 82 -12.50 0.54 7.13
CA ALA A 82 -12.25 -0.76 7.74
C ALA A 82 -12.45 -1.86 6.69
N LEU A 83 -11.41 -2.63 6.42
CA LEU A 83 -11.37 -3.63 5.36
C LEU A 83 -11.01 -4.98 5.94
N ARG A 84 -11.83 -6.00 5.69
CA ARG A 84 -11.45 -7.36 6.01
C ARG A 84 -10.38 -7.78 5.00
N VAL A 85 -9.19 -8.18 5.47
CA VAL A 85 -8.05 -8.47 4.56
C VAL A 85 -8.42 -9.49 3.47
N ALA A 86 -9.22 -10.51 3.83
CA ALA A 86 -9.70 -11.49 2.88
C ALA A 86 -10.52 -10.95 1.69
N GLN A 87 -11.12 -9.76 1.81
CA GLN A 87 -11.99 -9.15 0.78
C GLN A 87 -11.22 -8.35 -0.26
N ILE A 88 -9.98 -7.94 0.06
CA ILE A 88 -9.15 -7.10 -0.82
C ILE A 88 -8.04 -7.89 -1.52
N LEU A 89 -8.00 -9.21 -1.29
CA LEU A 89 -7.09 -10.12 -1.95
C LEU A 89 -7.87 -10.98 -2.96
N PRO A 90 -7.27 -11.32 -4.11
CA PRO A 90 -7.83 -12.30 -5.03
C PRO A 90 -8.23 -13.60 -4.31
N GLY A 91 -9.32 -14.21 -4.79
CA GLY A 91 -9.83 -15.50 -4.32
C GLY A 91 -8.97 -16.67 -4.75
#